data_AF-I0KXS3-F1
#
_entry.id   AF-I0KXS3-F1
#
_cell.length_a   1.000
_cell.length_b   1.000
_cell.length_c   1.000
_cell.angle_alpha   90.00
_cell.angle_beta   90.00
_cell.angle_gamma   90.00
#
_symmetry.space_group_name_H-M   'P 1'
#
loop_
_entity.id
_entity.type
_entity.pdbx_description
1 polymer ?
#
loop_
_entity_poly.entity_id
_entity_poly.type
_entity_poly.pdbx_seq_one_letter_code
_entity_poly.pdbx_strand_id
1 'polypeptide(L)'
;MIRTLLARAALIAATACAATLFTAAPAAAHGADAPDGTDYRTRVTGVTPARPGLTVRVIEAGARLELTNRTSRTIEVIGYSGEPYLRVGPDGVYENSRSPATYLNRTLAGDTALPADADPAAPPSWRRVDDGATVRWHDQRTRWQESAPPDAARLAPEREHRVRDWTIPLRDGADPAQIAGTLDWVPPPDAYTWWTVTIVGLLAVGALGLLAAASTAGARALSAVGVLLLLGGAVAVLYPVGRELDAGAQGVGGVLAGLLGGQVWALLTGLGALAAGAYALARRPAADFAVALAGACLALFAGVSNAAVFSRSVVPVPWSPGVARVMVAAVLITGVGATAAGVLRLHAASRAATRVPTP
;
A
#
# COMPACT_ATOMS: atom_id res chain seq x y z
N MET A 1 -16.67 -42.93 2.27
CA MET A 1 -16.72 -42.19 0.99
C MET A 1 -16.77 -40.66 1.18
N ILE A 2 -17.66 -40.10 2.02
CA ILE A 2 -17.77 -38.64 2.23
C ILE A 2 -16.55 -38.02 2.94
N ARG A 3 -16.01 -38.68 3.97
CA ARG A 3 -14.78 -38.23 4.68
C ARG A 3 -13.57 -38.13 3.75
N THR A 4 -13.42 -39.08 2.84
CA THR A 4 -12.38 -39.10 1.82
C THR A 4 -12.58 -38.02 0.76
N LEU A 5 -13.83 -37.68 0.41
CA LEU A 5 -14.13 -36.57 -0.50
C LEU A 5 -13.88 -35.20 0.15
N LEU A 6 -14.23 -35.02 1.43
CA LEU A 6 -13.95 -33.79 2.19
C LEU A 6 -12.45 -33.58 2.43
N ALA A 7 -11.70 -34.64 2.75
CA ALA A 7 -10.25 -34.57 2.88
C ALA A 7 -9.58 -34.23 1.54
N ARG A 8 -10.08 -34.78 0.43
CA ARG A 8 -9.61 -34.44 -0.92
C ARG A 8 -9.97 -33.02 -1.32
N ALA A 9 -11.17 -32.54 -1.00
CA ALA A 9 -11.58 -31.16 -1.26
C ALA A 9 -10.77 -30.15 -0.42
N ALA A 10 -10.53 -30.45 0.86
CA ALA A 10 -9.68 -29.65 1.73
C ALA A 10 -8.22 -29.65 1.27
N LEU A 11 -7.70 -30.80 0.84
CA LEU A 11 -6.38 -30.89 0.24
C LEU A 11 -6.34 -30.07 -1.05
N ILE A 12 -7.27 -30.26 -1.99
CA ILE A 12 -7.32 -29.48 -3.24
C ILE A 12 -7.44 -27.99 -2.96
N ALA A 13 -8.25 -27.56 -1.99
CA ALA A 13 -8.37 -26.16 -1.61
C ALA A 13 -7.07 -25.63 -0.97
N ALA A 14 -6.43 -26.41 -0.09
CA ALA A 14 -5.16 -26.06 0.52
C ALA A 14 -4.02 -26.03 -0.51
N THR A 15 -3.98 -26.97 -1.46
CA THR A 15 -3.01 -27.01 -2.55
C THR A 15 -3.29 -25.93 -3.57
N ALA A 16 -4.56 -25.58 -3.84
CA ALA A 16 -4.91 -24.46 -4.70
C ALA A 16 -4.57 -23.13 -4.04
N CYS A 17 -4.82 -22.96 -2.74
CA CYS A 17 -4.36 -21.80 -1.96
C CYS A 17 -2.84 -21.74 -1.89
N ALA A 18 -2.15 -22.86 -1.64
CA ALA A 18 -0.71 -22.91 -1.63
C ALA A 18 -0.16 -22.60 -3.02
N ALA A 19 -0.70 -23.20 -4.08
CA ALA A 19 -0.33 -22.92 -5.45
C ALA A 19 -0.57 -21.46 -5.80
N THR A 20 -1.72 -20.86 -5.47
CA THR A 20 -1.94 -19.42 -5.71
C THR A 20 -1.03 -18.54 -4.89
N LEU A 21 -0.66 -18.93 -3.66
CA LEU A 21 0.34 -18.20 -2.85
C LEU A 21 1.77 -18.36 -3.37
N PHE A 22 2.10 -19.53 -3.94
CA PHE A 22 3.43 -19.84 -4.49
C PHE A 22 3.60 -19.40 -5.96
N THR A 23 2.51 -19.27 -6.72
CA THR A 23 2.50 -18.84 -8.13
C THR A 23 1.85 -17.48 -8.33
N ALA A 24 1.48 -16.77 -7.27
CA ALA A 24 1.27 -15.33 -7.33
C ALA A 24 2.63 -14.67 -7.59
N ALA A 25 3.09 -14.75 -8.84
CA ALA A 25 3.91 -13.68 -9.37
C ALA A 25 3.16 -12.38 -9.02
N PRO A 26 3.85 -11.34 -8.51
CA PRO A 26 3.20 -10.09 -8.19
C PRO A 26 2.39 -9.70 -9.41
N ALA A 27 1.07 -9.63 -9.26
CA ALA A 27 0.21 -9.18 -10.33
C ALA A 27 0.66 -7.74 -10.59
N ALA A 28 1.44 -7.54 -11.65
CA ALA A 28 1.82 -6.25 -12.18
C ALA A 28 0.56 -5.62 -12.81
N ALA A 29 -0.44 -5.38 -11.97
CA ALA A 29 -1.72 -4.81 -12.32
C ALA A 29 -1.76 -3.40 -11.74
N HIS A 30 -1.22 -2.47 -12.53
CA HIS A 30 -1.49 -1.03 -12.53
C HIS A 30 -0.77 -0.16 -11.47
N GLY A 31 0.18 0.65 -11.96
CA GLY A 31 0.19 2.09 -11.68
C GLY A 31 1.16 2.64 -10.65
N ALA A 32 1.69 1.86 -9.71
CA ALA A 32 2.55 2.40 -8.66
C ALA A 32 3.67 1.44 -8.34
N ASP A 33 4.84 1.69 -8.92
CA ASP A 33 6.08 1.06 -8.48
C ASP A 33 6.35 1.33 -6.97
N ALA A 34 5.66 2.29 -6.35
CA ALA A 34 5.71 2.58 -4.92
C ALA A 34 5.63 1.31 -4.05
N PRO A 35 6.65 1.03 -3.22
CA PRO A 35 6.67 -0.14 -2.36
C PRO A 35 5.63 0.01 -1.23
N ASP A 36 5.09 -1.11 -0.75
CA ASP A 36 4.17 -1.13 0.40
C ASP A 36 4.84 -0.79 1.75
N GLY A 37 6.15 -0.53 1.73
CA GLY A 37 6.92 0.03 2.81
C GLY A 37 8.43 -0.09 2.55
N THR A 38 9.22 0.64 3.33
CA THR A 38 10.68 0.65 3.27
C THR A 38 11.26 0.78 4.68
N ASP A 39 12.53 0.42 4.84
CA ASP A 39 13.28 0.64 6.08
C ASP A 39 14.16 1.91 6.02
N TYR A 40 13.98 2.70 4.96
CA TYR A 40 14.69 3.94 4.73
C TYR A 40 13.76 5.13 4.71
N ARG A 41 14.00 6.10 5.59
CA ARG A 41 13.26 7.35 5.66
C ARG A 41 13.98 8.42 4.87
N THR A 42 13.35 8.85 3.78
CA THR A 42 13.79 9.99 2.98
C THR A 42 13.09 11.26 3.46
N ARG A 43 13.84 12.35 3.63
CA ARG A 43 13.28 13.68 3.95
C ARG A 43 13.89 14.76 3.07
N VAL A 44 13.06 15.69 2.61
CA VAL A 44 13.51 16.98 2.07
C VAL A 44 13.76 17.92 3.25
N THR A 45 14.93 18.53 3.32
CA THR A 45 15.28 19.53 4.34
C THR A 45 15.08 20.96 3.85
N GLY A 46 15.10 21.17 2.53
CA GLY A 46 14.73 22.46 1.94
C GLY A 46 15.20 22.64 0.51
N VAL A 47 14.93 23.83 -0.03
CA VAL A 47 15.49 24.32 -1.30
C VAL A 47 16.39 25.51 -0.98
N THR A 48 17.60 25.53 -1.54
CA THR A 48 18.58 26.59 -1.29
C THR A 48 19.09 27.20 -2.61
N PRO A 49 19.05 28.53 -2.77
CA PRO A 49 18.33 29.50 -1.91
C PRO A 49 16.82 29.23 -1.91
N ALA A 50 16.13 29.65 -0.84
CA ALA A 50 14.68 29.48 -0.75
C ALA A 50 13.97 30.27 -1.85
N ARG A 51 12.98 29.64 -2.50
CA ARG A 51 12.21 30.23 -3.60
C ARG A 51 10.71 30.22 -3.21
N PRO A 52 10.11 31.39 -2.88
CA PRO A 52 8.68 31.46 -2.60
C PRO A 52 7.86 30.92 -3.78
N GLY A 53 6.91 30.02 -3.51
CA GLY A 53 6.11 29.37 -4.56
C GLY A 53 6.69 28.07 -5.12
N LEU A 54 7.92 27.70 -4.77
CA LEU A 54 8.50 26.40 -5.08
C LEU A 54 8.47 25.51 -3.84
N THR A 55 7.77 24.38 -3.92
CA THR A 55 7.69 23.41 -2.82
C THR A 55 8.12 22.05 -3.30
N VAL A 56 8.91 21.35 -2.48
CA VAL A 56 9.34 19.98 -2.74
C VAL A 56 9.03 19.14 -1.50
N ARG A 57 8.46 17.96 -1.71
CA ARG A 57 8.22 16.99 -0.64
C ARG A 57 8.46 15.57 -1.11
N VAL A 58 8.60 14.69 -0.14
CA VAL A 58 8.65 13.25 -0.33
C VAL A 58 7.22 12.70 -0.29
N ILE A 59 6.92 11.76 -1.18
CA ILE A 59 5.63 11.04 -1.24
C ILE A 59 5.88 9.53 -1.35
N GLU A 60 4.82 8.74 -1.21
CA GLU A 60 4.85 7.29 -1.40
C GLU A 60 5.94 6.61 -0.55
N ALA A 61 5.96 6.90 0.75
CA ALA A 61 6.97 6.41 1.70
C ALA A 61 8.45 6.64 1.30
N GLY A 62 8.77 7.63 0.47
CA GLY A 62 10.15 7.84 -0.02
C GLY A 62 10.40 7.41 -1.45
N ALA A 63 9.42 6.80 -2.12
CA ALA A 63 9.60 6.29 -3.47
C ALA A 63 9.75 7.40 -4.52
N ARG A 64 9.09 8.55 -4.32
CA ARG A 64 9.10 9.69 -5.23
C ARG A 64 9.28 11.03 -4.51
N LEU A 65 9.79 11.99 -5.28
CA LEU A 65 9.69 13.40 -4.96
C LEU A 65 8.51 14.00 -5.71
N GLU A 66 7.84 14.95 -5.07
CA GLU A 66 6.89 15.85 -5.72
C GLU A 66 7.42 17.27 -5.65
N LEU A 67 7.57 17.91 -6.80
CA LEU A 67 7.91 19.32 -6.92
C LEU A 67 6.72 20.06 -7.52
N THR A 68 6.25 21.09 -6.83
CA THR A 68 5.25 22.03 -7.31
C THR A 68 5.88 23.41 -7.46
N ASN A 69 5.80 23.97 -8.67
CA ASN A 69 6.33 25.29 -8.99
C ASN A 69 5.20 26.27 -9.33
N ARG A 70 4.81 27.12 -8.37
CA ARG A 70 3.84 28.21 -8.55
C ARG A 70 4.50 29.56 -8.82
N THR A 71 5.79 29.58 -9.17
CA THR A 71 6.47 30.81 -9.59
C THR A 71 6.13 31.14 -11.04
N SER A 72 6.48 32.36 -11.48
CA SER A 72 6.38 32.75 -12.90
C SER A 72 7.57 32.29 -13.75
N ARG A 73 8.54 31.57 -13.17
CA ARG A 73 9.76 31.12 -13.85
C ARG A 73 9.78 29.61 -14.00
N THR A 74 10.38 29.12 -15.08
CA THR A 74 10.61 27.69 -15.28
C THR A 74 11.82 27.25 -14.47
N ILE A 75 11.62 26.22 -13.64
CA ILE A 75 12.68 25.58 -12.87
C ILE A 75 13.07 24.29 -13.59
N GLU A 76 14.37 24.13 -13.82
CA GLU A 76 14.95 22.90 -14.33
C GLU A 76 15.45 22.02 -13.18
N VAL A 77 15.12 20.73 -13.23
CA VAL A 77 15.74 19.70 -12.39
C VAL A 77 16.92 19.11 -13.17
N ILE A 78 18.07 18.99 -12.54
CA ILE A 78 19.29 18.51 -13.18
C ILE A 78 19.49 17.01 -12.93
N GLY A 79 19.77 16.29 -14.03
CA GLY A 79 20.01 14.86 -14.08
C GLY A 79 21.37 14.44 -13.54
N TYR A 80 21.68 13.16 -13.67
CA TYR A 80 22.81 12.53 -12.99
C TYR A 80 24.18 12.90 -13.57
N SER A 81 24.21 13.33 -14.84
CA SER A 81 25.42 13.76 -15.54
C SER A 81 25.51 15.29 -15.68
N GLY A 82 24.70 16.03 -14.93
CA GLY A 82 24.64 17.50 -15.00
C GLY A 82 23.75 18.05 -16.14
N GLU A 83 23.05 17.17 -16.86
CA GLU A 83 22.16 17.53 -17.96
C GLU A 83 20.79 18.04 -17.47
N PRO A 84 20.09 18.92 -18.21
CA PRO A 84 18.70 19.24 -17.90
C PRO A 84 17.82 18.00 -18.02
N TYR A 85 17.07 17.68 -16.97
CA TYR A 85 16.20 16.50 -16.91
C TYR A 85 14.72 16.87 -17.01
N LEU A 86 14.21 17.66 -16.06
CA LEU A 86 12.81 18.12 -16.04
C LEU A 86 12.75 19.64 -16.15
N ARG A 87 11.69 20.17 -16.75
CA ARG A 87 11.26 21.57 -16.66
C ARG A 87 9.88 21.63 -16.03
N VAL A 88 9.72 22.50 -15.05
CA VAL A 88 8.46 22.73 -14.36
C VAL A 88 8.23 24.22 -14.29
N GLY A 89 7.12 24.71 -14.85
CA GLY A 89 6.84 26.14 -14.91
C GLY A 89 5.39 26.44 -15.30
N PRO A 90 5.07 27.71 -15.59
CA PRO A 90 3.71 28.13 -15.95
C PRO A 90 3.18 27.48 -17.25
N ASP A 91 4.08 27.04 -18.14
CA ASP A 91 3.71 26.40 -19.42
C ASP A 91 3.44 24.88 -19.29
N GLY A 92 3.72 24.30 -18.12
CA GLY A 92 3.52 22.89 -17.81
C GLY A 92 4.80 22.18 -17.36
N VAL A 93 4.75 20.85 -17.41
CA VAL A 93 5.86 19.96 -17.11
C VAL A 93 6.40 19.34 -18.40
N TYR A 94 7.73 19.38 -18.54
CA TYR A 94 8.44 18.78 -19.65
C TYR A 94 9.57 17.88 -19.14
N GLU A 95 9.81 16.79 -19.86
CA GLU A 95 10.96 15.90 -19.67
C GLU A 95 11.88 15.97 -20.88
N ASN A 96 13.19 15.89 -20.65
CA ASN A 96 14.18 15.86 -21.70
C ASN A 96 14.37 14.42 -22.18
N SER A 97 13.95 14.09 -23.41
CA SER A 97 14.15 12.75 -23.98
C SER A 97 15.63 12.41 -24.21
N ARG A 98 16.52 13.40 -24.23
CA ARG A 98 17.98 13.18 -24.30
C ARG A 98 18.62 12.90 -22.94
N SER A 99 17.94 13.16 -21.83
CA SER A 99 18.49 12.92 -20.50
C SER A 99 18.40 11.43 -20.14
N PRO A 100 19.52 10.79 -19.76
CA PRO A 100 19.49 9.43 -19.19
C PRO A 100 18.57 9.32 -17.96
N ALA A 101 18.44 10.38 -17.16
CA ALA A 101 17.57 10.39 -15.98
C ALA A 101 16.09 10.14 -16.34
N THR A 102 15.63 10.52 -17.53
CA THR A 102 14.27 10.24 -18.03
C THR A 102 13.94 8.75 -18.10
N TYR A 103 14.94 7.91 -18.32
CA TYR A 103 14.77 6.47 -18.43
C TYR A 103 15.09 5.79 -17.10
N LEU A 104 16.20 6.17 -16.46
CA LEU A 104 16.64 5.64 -15.17
C LEU A 104 15.65 5.89 -14.02
N ASN A 105 14.74 6.85 -14.18
CA ASN A 105 13.73 7.19 -13.18
C ASN A 105 12.33 6.65 -13.50
N ARG A 106 12.18 5.82 -14.53
CA ARG A 106 10.87 5.20 -14.84
C ARG A 106 10.48 4.14 -13.82
N THR A 107 11.47 3.42 -13.31
CA THR A 107 11.29 2.37 -12.31
C THR A 107 12.05 2.68 -11.04
N LEU A 108 11.68 2.04 -9.93
CA LEU A 108 12.47 2.11 -8.69
C LEU A 108 13.86 1.50 -8.83
N ALA A 109 14.00 0.44 -9.62
CA ALA A 109 15.27 -0.23 -9.82
C ALA A 109 16.22 0.53 -10.77
N GLY A 110 15.69 1.43 -11.60
CA GLY A 110 16.47 2.12 -12.63
C GLY A 110 17.01 1.19 -13.71
N ASP A 111 16.30 0.09 -13.94
CA ASP A 111 16.65 -1.01 -14.85
C ASP A 111 16.13 -0.81 -16.29
N THR A 112 15.51 0.35 -16.57
CA THR A 112 15.08 0.69 -17.93
C THR A 112 16.30 0.84 -18.83
N ALA A 113 16.34 0.07 -19.92
CA ALA A 113 17.37 0.19 -20.95
C ALA A 113 17.40 1.61 -21.54
N LEU A 114 18.60 2.19 -21.60
CA LEU A 114 18.83 3.52 -22.17
C LEU A 114 18.81 3.45 -23.71
N PRO A 115 17.97 4.25 -24.38
CA PRO A 115 18.03 4.41 -25.82
C PRO A 115 19.36 5.00 -26.28
N ALA A 116 19.77 4.69 -27.51
CA ALA A 116 21.04 5.18 -28.06
C ALA A 116 21.08 6.70 -28.23
N ASP A 117 19.93 7.36 -28.32
CA ASP A 117 19.79 8.82 -28.42
C ASP A 117 19.73 9.54 -27.07
N ALA A 118 19.72 8.80 -25.94
CA ALA A 118 19.83 9.35 -24.59
C ALA A 118 21.27 9.80 -24.31
N ASP A 119 21.63 10.94 -24.87
CA ASP A 119 22.95 11.56 -24.75
C ASP A 119 22.88 12.80 -23.82
N PRO A 120 23.50 12.76 -22.62
CA PRO A 120 23.47 13.87 -21.68
C PRO A 120 24.25 15.11 -22.16
N ALA A 121 25.13 14.97 -23.17
CA ALA A 121 25.87 16.09 -23.75
C ALA A 121 25.12 16.74 -24.93
N ALA A 122 24.09 16.10 -25.47
CA ALA A 122 23.30 16.65 -26.57
C ALA A 122 22.39 17.80 -26.08
N PRO A 123 22.04 18.75 -26.96
CA PRO A 123 21.01 19.74 -26.65
C PRO A 123 19.69 19.07 -26.21
N PRO A 124 19.00 19.60 -25.19
CA PRO A 124 17.81 18.95 -24.66
C PRO A 124 16.68 18.93 -25.69
N SER A 125 15.96 17.81 -25.74
CA SER A 125 14.76 17.65 -26.54
C SER A 125 13.56 17.51 -25.61
N TRP A 126 12.81 18.59 -25.47
CA TRP A 126 11.72 18.68 -24.50
C TRP A 126 10.44 18.04 -25.02
N ARG A 127 9.90 17.12 -24.24
CA ARG A 127 8.56 16.54 -24.42
C ARG A 127 7.67 17.00 -23.27
N ARG A 128 6.52 17.58 -23.60
CA ARG A 128 5.51 17.95 -22.59
C ARG A 128 4.83 16.68 -22.07
N VAL A 129 4.67 16.58 -20.75
CA VAL A 129 4.04 15.43 -20.09
C VAL A 129 2.83 15.81 -19.24
N ASP A 130 2.75 17.06 -18.79
CA ASP A 130 1.62 17.55 -18.00
C ASP A 130 1.44 19.06 -18.26
N ASP A 131 0.21 19.53 -18.10
CA ASP A 131 -0.19 20.91 -18.31
C ASP A 131 -0.15 21.74 -17.02
N GLY A 132 -0.02 21.07 -15.88
CA GLY A 132 0.02 21.64 -14.55
C GLY A 132 1.42 22.05 -14.09
N ALA A 133 1.47 22.49 -12.84
CA ALA A 133 2.67 23.03 -12.20
C ALA A 133 3.39 22.02 -11.29
N THR A 134 3.04 20.72 -11.36
CA THR A 134 3.53 19.70 -10.43
C THR A 134 4.10 18.52 -11.19
N VAL A 135 5.31 18.09 -10.83
CA VAL A 135 5.93 16.87 -11.33
C VAL A 135 6.22 15.91 -10.18
N ARG A 136 6.09 14.61 -10.47
CA ARG A 136 6.45 13.52 -9.57
C ARG A 136 7.44 12.62 -10.28
N TRP A 137 8.54 12.27 -9.62
CA TRP A 137 9.55 11.39 -10.20
C TRP A 137 10.26 10.56 -9.13
N HIS A 138 10.77 9.42 -9.55
CA HIS A 138 11.74 8.64 -8.78
C HIS A 138 13.12 9.29 -8.89
N ASP A 139 13.89 9.34 -7.81
CA ASP A 139 15.27 9.83 -7.87
C ASP A 139 16.20 8.87 -7.14
N GLN A 140 17.25 8.42 -7.82
CA GLN A 140 18.20 7.45 -7.29
C GLN A 140 19.04 8.04 -6.15
N ARG A 141 19.26 9.36 -6.14
CA ARG A 141 20.06 10.04 -5.11
C ARG A 141 19.39 10.01 -3.73
N THR A 142 18.07 9.88 -3.69
CA THR A 142 17.28 9.98 -2.46
C THR A 142 16.95 8.64 -1.82
N ARG A 143 17.44 7.54 -2.39
CA ARG A 143 17.08 6.16 -1.98
C ARG A 143 18.32 5.30 -1.74
N TRP A 144 18.13 4.19 -1.04
CA TRP A 144 19.13 3.12 -0.97
C TRP A 144 18.88 2.14 -2.12
N GLN A 145 19.89 1.88 -2.95
CA GLN A 145 19.75 1.05 -4.16
C GLN A 145 20.52 -0.27 -4.09
N GLU A 146 21.32 -0.47 -3.04
CA GLU A 146 22.05 -1.73 -2.87
C GLU A 146 21.16 -2.78 -2.22
N SER A 147 21.40 -4.05 -2.56
CA SER A 147 20.66 -5.18 -2.00
C SER A 147 20.95 -5.41 -0.52
N ALA A 148 22.19 -5.16 -0.08
CA ALA A 148 22.58 -5.24 1.31
C ALA A 148 22.31 -3.91 2.03
N PRO A 149 21.86 -3.91 3.30
CA PRO A 149 21.78 -2.68 4.10
C PRO A 149 23.17 -2.04 4.30
N PRO A 150 23.26 -0.73 4.57
CA PRO A 150 24.52 -0.06 4.92
C PRO A 150 25.23 -0.74 6.09
N ASP A 151 26.57 -0.72 6.10
CA ASP A 151 27.40 -1.39 7.12
C ASP A 151 26.99 -1.03 8.55
N ALA A 152 26.72 0.24 8.84
CA ALA A 152 26.27 0.70 10.14
C ALA A 152 24.94 0.06 10.58
N ALA A 153 24.00 -0.10 9.64
CA ALA A 153 22.73 -0.76 9.89
C ALA A 153 22.89 -2.28 10.07
N ARG A 154 23.83 -2.92 9.38
CA ARG A 154 24.13 -4.35 9.60
C ARG A 154 24.75 -4.62 10.96
N LEU A 155 25.61 -3.71 11.45
CA LEU A 155 26.28 -3.83 12.74
C LEU A 155 25.36 -3.51 13.93
N ALA A 156 24.39 -2.61 13.75
CA ALA A 156 23.45 -2.21 14.78
C ALA A 156 22.03 -2.02 14.21
N PRO A 157 21.33 -3.10 13.83
CA PRO A 157 20.06 -3.03 13.09
C PRO A 157 18.92 -2.37 13.88
N GLU A 158 19.00 -2.40 15.21
CA GLU A 158 18.00 -1.85 16.14
C GLU A 158 18.12 -0.33 16.37
N ARG A 159 19.07 0.35 15.71
CA ARG A 159 19.29 1.79 15.86
C ARG A 159 19.01 2.53 14.56
N GLU A 160 18.45 3.74 14.66
CA GLU A 160 18.40 4.64 13.51
C GLU A 160 19.81 5.10 13.13
N HIS A 161 20.09 5.15 11.83
CA HIS A 161 21.39 5.60 11.30
C HIS A 161 21.20 6.59 10.15
N ARG A 162 21.96 7.69 10.16
CA ARG A 162 22.10 8.52 8.95
C ARG A 162 22.87 7.73 7.90
N VAL A 163 22.24 7.47 6.75
CA VAL A 163 22.89 6.81 5.60
C VAL A 163 23.63 7.83 4.77
N ARG A 164 22.94 8.91 4.38
CA ARG A 164 23.54 10.01 3.61
C ARG A 164 22.73 11.30 3.69
N ASP A 165 23.41 12.40 3.46
CA ASP A 165 22.80 13.64 3.00
C ASP A 165 22.85 13.65 1.48
N TRP A 166 21.77 14.11 0.84
CA TRP A 166 21.65 14.12 -0.61
C TRP A 166 21.24 15.50 -1.10
N THR A 167 21.65 15.81 -2.33
CA THR A 167 21.25 17.02 -3.04
C THR A 167 20.82 16.70 -4.45
N ILE A 168 19.87 17.49 -4.96
CA ILE A 168 19.45 17.48 -6.35
C ILE A 168 19.60 18.90 -6.89
N PRO A 169 20.51 19.14 -7.85
CA PRO A 169 20.68 20.47 -8.40
C PRO A 169 19.44 20.89 -9.18
N LEU A 170 19.09 22.16 -9.02
CA LEU A 170 18.06 22.87 -9.75
C LEU A 170 18.69 24.04 -10.48
N ARG A 171 18.03 24.51 -11.54
CA ARG A 171 18.41 25.72 -12.26
C ARG A 171 17.20 26.59 -12.53
N ASP A 172 17.34 27.88 -12.21
CA ASP A 172 16.35 28.92 -12.52
C ASP A 172 16.99 29.89 -13.52
N GLY A 173 16.85 29.58 -14.81
CA GLY A 173 17.60 30.26 -15.87
C GLY A 173 19.12 30.05 -15.74
N ALA A 174 19.84 31.06 -15.25
CA ALA A 174 21.28 30.97 -14.96
C ALA A 174 21.58 30.80 -13.46
N ASP A 175 20.58 30.97 -12.59
CA ASP A 175 20.77 30.93 -11.15
C ASP A 175 20.78 29.46 -10.66
N PRO A 176 21.86 29.01 -10.01
CA PRO A 176 21.87 27.69 -9.39
C PRO A 176 20.99 27.65 -8.14
N ALA A 177 20.31 26.54 -7.94
CA ALA A 177 19.63 26.18 -6.69
C ALA A 177 19.79 24.68 -6.44
N GLN A 178 19.38 24.21 -5.27
CA GLN A 178 19.40 22.77 -4.98
C GLN A 178 18.29 22.39 -4.01
N ILE A 179 17.73 21.20 -4.22
CA ILE A 179 16.95 20.49 -3.20
C ILE A 179 17.96 19.79 -2.31
N ALA A 180 17.83 19.92 -1.00
CA ALA A 180 18.62 19.19 -0.02
C ALA A 180 17.72 18.25 0.78
N GLY A 181 18.31 17.15 1.25
CA GLY A 181 17.60 16.20 2.07
C GLY A 181 18.50 15.15 2.73
N THR A 182 17.86 14.23 3.41
CA THR A 182 18.50 13.18 4.21
C THR A 182 17.88 11.82 3.90
N LEU A 183 18.69 10.78 4.06
CA LEU A 183 18.27 9.38 4.01
C LEU A 183 18.73 8.70 5.30
N ASP A 184 17.77 8.22 6.07
CA ASP A 184 18.02 7.56 7.36
C ASP A 184 17.56 6.10 7.29
N TRP A 185 18.36 5.16 7.79
CA TRP A 185 17.91 3.81 8.13
C TRP A 185 17.04 3.90 9.38
N VAL A 186 15.89 3.23 9.35
CA VAL A 186 14.95 3.15 10.46
C VAL A 186 14.71 1.68 10.77
N PRO A 187 15.01 1.23 12.00
CA PRO A 187 14.85 -0.16 12.40
C PRO A 187 13.45 -0.70 12.08
N PRO A 188 13.35 -1.84 11.38
CA PRO A 188 12.07 -2.49 11.17
C PRO A 188 11.45 -2.90 12.52
N PRO A 189 10.11 -2.94 12.62
CA PRO A 189 9.44 -3.45 13.82
C PRO A 189 9.68 -4.97 13.98
N ASP A 190 9.43 -5.48 15.19
CA ASP A 190 9.30 -6.93 15.38
C ASP A 190 8.02 -7.46 14.71
N ALA A 191 8.18 -8.00 13.50
CA ALA A 191 7.09 -8.58 12.73
C ALA A 191 6.45 -9.78 13.44
N TYR A 192 7.22 -10.54 14.23
CA TYR A 192 6.72 -11.73 14.91
C TYR A 192 5.64 -11.39 15.93
N THR A 193 5.86 -10.36 16.74
CA THR A 193 4.87 -9.87 17.71
C THR A 193 3.57 -9.46 17.01
N TRP A 194 3.65 -8.70 15.91
CA TRP A 194 2.46 -8.25 15.17
C TRP A 194 1.68 -9.41 14.55
N TRP A 195 2.37 -10.39 13.96
CA TRP A 195 1.74 -11.60 13.44
C TRP A 195 1.11 -12.43 14.55
N THR A 196 1.79 -12.59 15.69
CA THR A 196 1.27 -13.35 16.84
C THR A 196 -0.03 -12.75 17.36
N VAL A 197 -0.06 -11.44 17.62
CA VAL A 197 -1.27 -10.74 18.08
C VAL A 197 -2.41 -10.86 17.05
N THR A 198 -2.08 -10.74 15.77
CA THR A 198 -3.05 -10.86 14.66
C THR A 198 -3.62 -12.27 14.55
N ILE A 199 -2.78 -13.31 14.68
CA ILE A 199 -3.19 -14.72 14.64
C ILE A 199 -4.06 -15.07 15.86
N VAL A 200 -3.68 -14.63 17.06
CA VAL A 200 -4.51 -14.83 18.25
C VAL A 200 -5.86 -14.14 18.09
N GLY A 201 -5.87 -12.91 17.57
CA GLY A 201 -7.09 -12.15 17.31
C GLY A 201 -8.02 -12.82 16.28
N LEU A 202 -7.50 -13.24 15.13
CA LEU A 202 -8.33 -13.92 14.12
C LEU A 202 -8.87 -15.26 14.62
N LEU A 203 -8.12 -15.99 15.46
CA LEU A 203 -8.58 -17.25 16.06
C LEU A 203 -9.70 -16.99 17.06
N ALA A 204 -9.58 -15.95 17.89
CA ALA A 204 -10.61 -15.55 18.84
C ALA A 204 -11.92 -15.16 18.13
N VAL A 205 -11.84 -14.37 17.05
CA VAL A 205 -13.01 -14.01 16.23
C VAL A 205 -13.57 -15.24 15.51
N GLY A 206 -12.71 -16.08 14.92
CA GLY A 206 -13.13 -17.31 14.25
C GLY A 206 -13.86 -18.30 15.17
N ALA A 207 -13.43 -18.40 16.44
CA ALA A 207 -14.05 -19.25 17.45
C ALA A 207 -15.51 -18.88 17.75
N LEU A 208 -15.94 -17.63 17.45
CA LEU A 208 -17.35 -17.23 17.53
C LEU A 208 -18.26 -18.08 16.62
N GLY A 209 -17.72 -18.66 15.55
CA GLY A 209 -18.43 -19.58 14.67
C GLY A 209 -18.70 -20.96 15.27
N LEU A 210 -18.05 -21.33 16.38
CA LEU A 210 -18.28 -22.58 17.09
C LEU A 210 -19.56 -22.54 17.95
N LEU A 211 -20.08 -21.34 18.25
CA LEU A 211 -21.30 -21.16 19.02
C LEU A 211 -22.51 -21.59 18.20
N ALA A 212 -23.37 -22.43 18.80
CA ALA A 212 -24.52 -23.01 18.12
C ALA A 212 -25.45 -21.93 17.53
N ALA A 213 -25.69 -21.97 16.22
CA ALA A 213 -26.42 -20.92 15.50
C ALA A 213 -27.85 -20.69 16.03
N ALA A 214 -28.52 -21.74 16.51
CA ALA A 214 -29.86 -21.68 17.09
C ALA A 214 -29.90 -21.09 18.52
N SER A 215 -28.75 -20.86 19.15
CA SER A 215 -28.67 -20.32 20.51
C SER A 215 -28.64 -18.79 20.54
N THR A 216 -29.05 -18.20 21.66
CA THR A 216 -28.90 -16.76 21.92
C THR A 216 -27.44 -16.29 21.84
N ALA A 217 -26.51 -17.13 22.31
CA ALA A 217 -25.07 -16.91 22.20
C ALA A 217 -24.63 -16.89 20.72
N GLY A 218 -25.13 -17.81 19.90
CA GLY A 218 -24.86 -17.85 18.47
C GLY A 218 -25.41 -16.63 17.72
N ALA A 219 -26.59 -16.14 18.10
CA ALA A 219 -27.12 -14.89 17.53
C ALA A 219 -26.27 -13.67 17.92
N ARG A 220 -25.88 -13.56 19.20
CA ARG A 220 -24.98 -12.50 19.67
C ARG A 220 -23.61 -12.56 19.00
N ALA A 221 -23.07 -13.75 18.79
CA ALA A 221 -21.81 -13.99 18.10
C ALA A 221 -21.85 -13.50 16.65
N LEU A 222 -22.92 -13.80 15.91
CA LEU A 222 -23.10 -13.29 14.55
C LEU A 222 -23.21 -11.76 14.52
N SER A 223 -23.94 -11.17 15.47
CA SER A 223 -24.00 -9.71 15.60
C SER A 223 -22.63 -9.11 15.92
N ALA A 224 -21.83 -9.74 16.79
CA ALA A 224 -20.48 -9.29 17.11
C ALA A 224 -19.57 -9.34 15.87
N VAL A 225 -19.60 -10.43 15.10
CA VAL A 225 -18.87 -10.52 13.81
C VAL A 225 -19.38 -9.46 12.82
N GLY A 226 -20.69 -9.19 12.80
CA GLY A 226 -21.27 -8.11 11.99
C GLY A 226 -20.74 -6.72 12.37
N VAL A 227 -20.64 -6.41 13.67
CA VAL A 227 -20.02 -5.16 14.16
C VAL A 227 -18.54 -5.11 13.78
N LEU A 228 -17.80 -6.21 13.93
CA LEU A 228 -16.40 -6.27 13.53
C LEU A 228 -16.25 -6.00 12.03
N LEU A 229 -17.10 -6.58 11.17
CA LEU A 229 -17.11 -6.29 9.74
C LEU A 229 -17.42 -4.84 9.42
N LEU A 230 -18.31 -4.17 10.18
CA LEU A 230 -18.52 -2.73 10.02
C LEU A 230 -17.24 -1.94 10.36
N LEU A 231 -16.58 -2.26 11.46
CA LEU A 231 -15.35 -1.58 11.88
C LEU A 231 -14.19 -1.85 10.92
N GLY A 232 -13.94 -3.12 10.59
CA GLY A 232 -12.91 -3.53 9.65
C GLY A 232 -13.16 -3.02 8.24
N GLY A 233 -14.41 -2.99 7.79
CA GLY A 233 -14.82 -2.38 6.52
C GLY A 233 -14.54 -0.88 6.49
N ALA A 234 -14.87 -0.14 7.55
CA ALA A 234 -14.56 1.29 7.66
C ALA A 234 -13.05 1.55 7.64
N VAL A 235 -12.26 0.74 8.35
CA VAL A 235 -10.79 0.82 8.34
C VAL A 235 -10.24 0.52 6.94
N ALA A 236 -10.78 -0.48 6.24
CA ALA A 236 -10.38 -0.83 4.87
C ALA A 236 -10.75 0.23 3.83
N VAL A 237 -11.73 1.09 4.09
CA VAL A 237 -12.01 2.28 3.28
C VAL A 237 -11.06 3.43 3.64
N LEU A 238 -10.79 3.62 4.93
CA LEU A 238 -9.94 4.71 5.42
C LEU A 238 -8.45 4.52 5.05
N TYR A 239 -7.95 3.29 5.07
CA TYR A 239 -6.53 3.02 4.83
C TYR A 239 -6.07 3.43 3.42
N PRO A 240 -6.79 3.08 2.33
CA PRO A 240 -6.47 3.56 0.99
C PRO A 240 -6.57 5.08 0.85
N VAL A 241 -7.49 5.75 1.55
CA VAL A 241 -7.53 7.23 1.58
C VAL A 241 -6.20 7.78 2.12
N GLY A 242 -5.66 7.18 3.18
CA GLY A 242 -4.33 7.53 3.68
C GLY A 242 -3.24 7.33 2.63
N ARG A 243 -3.25 6.21 1.92
CA ARG A 243 -2.28 5.94 0.85
C ARG A 243 -2.34 6.98 -0.27
N GLU A 244 -3.54 7.37 -0.70
CA GLU A 244 -3.71 8.39 -1.73
C GLU A 244 -3.24 9.77 -1.26
N LEU A 245 -3.48 10.13 0.00
CA LEU A 245 -2.96 11.36 0.59
C LEU A 245 -1.43 11.37 0.65
N ASP A 246 -0.81 10.24 1.04
CA ASP A 246 0.65 10.09 1.04
C ASP A 246 1.24 10.12 -0.37
N ALA A 247 0.56 9.52 -1.35
CA ALA A 247 0.87 9.60 -2.78
C ALA A 247 0.62 11.00 -3.38
N GLY A 248 0.08 11.91 -2.57
CA GLY A 248 -0.02 13.31 -2.88
C GLY A 248 -1.33 13.76 -3.49
N ALA A 249 -2.40 12.97 -3.39
CA ALA A 249 -3.74 13.42 -3.72
C ALA A 249 -4.09 14.70 -2.92
N GLN A 250 -4.63 15.70 -3.62
CA GLN A 250 -5.10 16.95 -3.02
C GLN A 250 -6.61 17.09 -3.22
N GLY A 251 -7.30 17.48 -2.15
CA GLY A 251 -8.75 17.66 -2.14
C GLY A 251 -9.54 16.36 -2.38
N VAL A 252 -10.86 16.48 -2.37
CA VAL A 252 -11.77 15.33 -2.52
C VAL A 252 -11.66 14.70 -3.91
N GLY A 253 -11.53 15.51 -4.96
CA GLY A 253 -11.44 15.02 -6.34
C GLY A 253 -10.18 14.18 -6.60
N GLY A 254 -9.02 14.63 -6.11
CA GLY A 254 -7.77 13.88 -6.24
C GLY A 254 -7.81 12.54 -5.50
N VAL A 255 -8.36 12.54 -4.28
CA VAL A 255 -8.53 11.31 -3.49
C VAL A 255 -9.48 10.34 -4.21
N LEU A 256 -10.63 10.82 -4.70
CA LEU A 256 -11.58 9.97 -5.44
C LEU A 256 -10.97 9.38 -6.71
N ALA A 257 -10.22 10.17 -7.48
CA ALA A 257 -9.53 9.69 -8.67
C ALA A 257 -8.50 8.59 -8.33
N GLY A 258 -7.70 8.80 -7.27
CA GLY A 258 -6.76 7.80 -6.77
C GLY A 258 -7.44 6.51 -6.30
N LEU A 259 -8.54 6.65 -5.54
CA LEU A 259 -9.31 5.50 -5.06
C LEU A 259 -9.90 4.67 -6.20
N LEU A 260 -10.43 5.32 -7.23
CA LEU A 260 -11.03 4.64 -8.38
C LEU A 260 -10.00 4.10 -9.38
N GLY A 261 -8.83 4.73 -9.46
CA GLY A 261 -7.75 4.34 -10.39
C GLY A 261 -6.83 3.25 -9.84
N GLY A 262 -6.44 3.34 -8.55
CA GLY A 262 -5.42 2.47 -7.95
C GLY A 262 -5.90 1.62 -6.77
N GLN A 263 -6.98 2.00 -6.09
CA GLN A 263 -7.43 1.34 -4.84
C GLN A 263 -8.81 0.68 -4.93
N VAL A 264 -9.32 0.47 -6.15
CA VAL A 264 -10.73 0.09 -6.36
C VAL A 264 -11.10 -1.20 -5.63
N TRP A 265 -10.21 -2.19 -5.59
CA TRP A 265 -10.45 -3.46 -4.91
C TRP A 265 -10.49 -3.32 -3.38
N ALA A 266 -9.57 -2.56 -2.80
CA ALA A 266 -9.58 -2.29 -1.36
C ALA A 266 -10.85 -1.52 -0.97
N LEU A 267 -11.26 -0.52 -1.78
CA LEU A 267 -12.48 0.24 -1.58
C LEU A 267 -13.74 -0.66 -1.64
N LEU A 268 -13.90 -1.44 -2.71
CA LEU A 268 -15.07 -2.30 -2.91
C LEU A 268 -15.19 -3.37 -1.82
N THR A 269 -14.07 -3.94 -1.38
CA THR A 269 -14.08 -4.95 -0.32
C THR A 269 -14.38 -4.36 1.05
N GLY A 270 -13.89 -3.15 1.35
CA GLY A 270 -14.30 -2.38 2.53
C GLY A 270 -15.80 -2.09 2.54
N LEU A 271 -16.36 -1.58 1.43
CA LEU A 271 -17.80 -1.34 1.28
C LEU A 271 -18.63 -2.63 1.36
N GLY A 272 -18.14 -3.72 0.77
CA GLY A 272 -18.75 -5.05 0.86
C GLY A 272 -18.78 -5.59 2.30
N ALA A 273 -17.72 -5.37 3.08
CA ALA A 273 -17.67 -5.69 4.50
C ALA A 273 -18.68 -4.85 5.31
N LEU A 274 -18.82 -3.56 5.02
CA LEU A 274 -19.86 -2.72 5.62
C LEU A 274 -21.26 -3.28 5.35
N ALA A 275 -21.55 -3.61 4.10
CA ALA A 275 -22.84 -4.16 3.70
C ALA A 275 -23.11 -5.52 4.36
N ALA A 276 -22.13 -6.43 4.38
CA ALA A 276 -22.25 -7.74 5.03
C ALA A 276 -22.43 -7.62 6.55
N GLY A 277 -21.73 -6.68 7.20
CA GLY A 277 -21.89 -6.37 8.62
C GLY A 277 -23.31 -5.91 8.94
N ALA A 278 -23.83 -4.95 8.18
CA ALA A 278 -25.22 -4.49 8.30
C ALA A 278 -26.23 -5.61 8.03
N TYR A 279 -25.97 -6.46 7.03
CA TYR A 279 -26.81 -7.60 6.67
C TYR A 279 -26.88 -8.64 7.80
N ALA A 280 -25.75 -8.91 8.47
CA ALA A 280 -25.67 -9.78 9.63
C ALA A 280 -26.40 -9.21 10.86
N LEU A 281 -26.27 -7.90 11.10
CA LEU A 281 -26.98 -7.21 12.20
C LEU A 281 -28.50 -7.19 11.99
N ALA A 282 -28.94 -7.05 10.73
CA ALA A 282 -30.34 -7.15 10.35
C ALA A 282 -30.89 -8.59 10.39
N ARG A 283 -30.07 -9.58 10.77
CA ARG A 283 -30.42 -11.00 10.91
C ARG A 283 -31.09 -11.59 9.65
N ARG A 284 -30.59 -11.19 8.48
CA ARG A 284 -31.10 -11.65 7.20
C ARG A 284 -30.73 -13.12 6.93
N PRO A 285 -31.53 -13.85 6.12
CA PRO A 285 -31.19 -15.22 5.72
C PRO A 285 -29.85 -15.23 4.98
N ALA A 286 -29.09 -16.33 5.06
CA ALA A 286 -27.76 -16.45 4.43
C ALA A 286 -26.69 -15.44 4.92
N ALA A 287 -26.90 -14.78 6.07
CA ALA A 287 -25.89 -13.89 6.66
C ALA A 287 -24.53 -14.58 6.89
N ASP A 288 -24.52 -15.87 7.24
CA ASP A 288 -23.28 -16.62 7.43
C ASP A 288 -22.41 -16.68 6.16
N PHE A 289 -23.05 -16.79 4.98
CA PHE A 289 -22.34 -16.75 3.69
C PHE A 289 -21.83 -15.36 3.35
N ALA A 290 -22.67 -14.32 3.53
CA ALA A 290 -22.26 -12.93 3.30
C ALA A 290 -21.07 -12.54 4.18
N VAL A 291 -21.11 -12.92 5.46
CA VAL A 291 -20.02 -12.71 6.42
C VAL A 291 -18.76 -13.46 5.99
N ALA A 292 -18.88 -14.72 5.58
CA ALA A 292 -17.73 -15.52 5.18
C ALA A 292 -17.02 -14.95 3.94
N LEU A 293 -17.80 -14.60 2.91
CA LEU A 293 -17.32 -14.03 1.66
C LEU A 293 -16.72 -12.64 1.86
N ALA A 294 -17.43 -11.75 2.55
CA ALA A 294 -16.94 -10.40 2.81
C ALA A 294 -15.67 -10.43 3.68
N GLY A 295 -15.61 -11.31 4.69
CA GLY A 295 -14.40 -11.53 5.47
C GLY A 295 -13.21 -11.97 4.61
N ALA A 296 -13.42 -12.86 3.65
CA ALA A 296 -12.35 -13.40 2.82
C ALA A 296 -11.80 -12.32 1.89
N CYS A 297 -12.71 -11.57 1.25
CA CYS A 297 -12.36 -10.45 0.41
C CYS A 297 -11.62 -9.34 1.20
N LEU A 298 -12.12 -9.00 2.40
CA LEU A 298 -11.51 -8.01 3.27
C LEU A 298 -10.09 -8.43 3.69
N ALA A 299 -9.90 -9.70 4.05
CA ALA A 299 -8.60 -10.24 4.42
C ALA A 299 -7.60 -10.18 3.26
N LEU A 300 -8.00 -10.59 2.05
CA LEU A 300 -7.11 -10.68 0.90
C LEU A 300 -6.75 -9.30 0.32
N PHE A 301 -7.76 -8.48 0.03
CA PHE A 301 -7.59 -7.26 -0.77
C PHE A 301 -7.25 -6.02 0.06
N ALA A 302 -7.56 -6.00 1.35
CA ALA A 302 -7.21 -4.90 2.25
C ALA A 302 -6.17 -5.32 3.30
N GLY A 303 -6.24 -6.54 3.84
CA GLY A 303 -5.33 -7.04 4.87
C GLY A 303 -3.97 -7.48 4.31
N VAL A 304 -3.95 -8.58 3.55
CA VAL A 304 -2.74 -9.23 3.04
C VAL A 304 -1.97 -8.31 2.10
N SER A 305 -2.67 -7.57 1.24
CA SER A 305 -2.08 -6.55 0.36
C SER A 305 -1.29 -5.46 1.10
N ASN A 306 -1.56 -5.24 2.39
CA ASN A 306 -0.88 -4.24 3.21
C ASN A 306 -0.07 -4.85 4.37
N ALA A 307 0.15 -6.17 4.38
CA ALA A 307 0.82 -6.88 5.48
C ALA A 307 2.31 -6.51 5.64
N ALA A 308 2.92 -5.90 4.61
CA ALA A 308 4.29 -5.36 4.68
C ALA A 308 4.45 -4.34 5.82
N VAL A 309 3.37 -3.71 6.29
CA VAL A 309 3.39 -2.80 7.44
C VAL A 309 3.95 -3.46 8.70
N PHE A 310 3.82 -4.78 8.86
CA PHE A 310 4.34 -5.51 10.01
C PHE A 310 5.85 -5.72 9.98
N SER A 311 6.50 -5.56 8.83
CA SER A 311 7.95 -5.76 8.69
C SER A 311 8.71 -4.52 8.22
N ARG A 312 8.01 -3.46 7.81
CA ARG A 312 8.62 -2.22 7.31
C ARG A 312 8.47 -1.09 8.30
N SER A 313 9.50 -0.27 8.47
CA SER A 313 9.47 0.85 9.43
C SER A 313 8.79 2.11 8.91
N VAL A 314 8.92 2.39 7.61
CA VAL A 314 8.28 3.51 6.90
C VAL A 314 7.22 2.95 5.96
N VAL A 315 6.01 3.51 6.04
CA VAL A 315 4.82 3.02 5.32
C VAL A 315 4.12 4.18 4.63
N PRO A 316 3.46 3.96 3.48
CA PRO A 316 2.94 5.03 2.62
C PRO A 316 1.59 5.56 3.13
N VAL A 317 1.58 6.18 4.32
CA VAL A 317 0.39 6.74 4.96
C VAL A 317 0.77 7.97 5.80
N PRO A 318 -0.13 8.96 5.97
CA PRO A 318 0.19 10.22 6.65
C PRO A 318 0.26 10.11 8.18
N TRP A 319 -0.20 9.00 8.76
CA TRP A 319 -0.17 8.75 10.21
C TRP A 319 1.03 7.89 10.61
N SER A 320 1.23 7.71 11.93
CA SER A 320 2.36 6.93 12.42
C SER A 320 2.31 5.47 11.93
N PRO A 321 3.47 4.83 11.67
CA PRO A 321 3.53 3.42 11.29
C PRO A 321 2.84 2.49 12.29
N GLY A 322 2.82 2.84 13.59
CA GLY A 322 2.09 2.07 14.61
C GLY A 322 0.58 2.04 14.36
N VAL A 323 -0.02 3.17 14.01
CA VAL A 323 -1.46 3.25 13.66
C VAL A 323 -1.75 2.41 12.42
N ALA A 324 -0.89 2.46 11.40
CA ALA A 324 -1.02 1.66 10.20
C ALA A 324 -1.05 0.15 10.51
N ARG A 325 -0.16 -0.31 11.41
CA ARG A 325 -0.12 -1.72 11.84
C ARG A 325 -1.39 -2.13 12.58
N VAL A 326 -1.88 -1.31 13.50
CA VAL A 326 -3.15 -1.57 14.20
C VAL A 326 -4.32 -1.68 13.20
N MET A 327 -4.37 -0.78 12.22
CA MET A 327 -5.40 -0.81 11.18
C MET A 327 -5.35 -2.11 10.36
N VAL A 328 -4.19 -2.49 9.84
CA VAL A 328 -4.03 -3.72 9.04
C VAL A 328 -4.27 -4.97 9.90
N ALA A 329 -3.81 -5.00 11.15
CA ALA A 329 -4.11 -6.08 12.10
C ALA A 329 -5.62 -6.21 12.33
N ALA A 330 -6.34 -5.11 12.56
CA ALA A 330 -7.79 -5.11 12.74
C ALA A 330 -8.52 -5.63 11.50
N VAL A 331 -8.08 -5.25 10.31
CA VAL A 331 -8.61 -5.73 9.02
C VAL A 331 -8.38 -7.24 8.87
N LEU A 332 -7.18 -7.74 9.16
CA LEU A 332 -6.85 -9.18 9.08
C LEU A 332 -7.61 -10.00 10.13
N ILE A 333 -7.64 -9.54 11.39
CA ILE A 333 -8.40 -10.18 12.48
C ILE A 333 -9.88 -10.27 12.11
N THR A 334 -10.45 -9.17 11.63
CA THR A 334 -11.85 -9.12 11.20
C THR A 334 -12.10 -10.01 10.00
N GLY A 335 -11.29 -9.88 8.95
CA GLY A 335 -11.49 -10.58 7.68
C GLY A 335 -11.38 -12.10 7.84
N VAL A 336 -10.22 -12.58 8.29
CA VAL A 336 -9.96 -14.02 8.46
C VAL A 336 -10.86 -14.61 9.54
N GLY A 337 -11.06 -13.89 10.64
CA GLY A 337 -11.95 -14.30 11.71
C GLY A 337 -13.41 -14.43 11.27
N ALA A 338 -13.94 -13.46 10.52
CA ALA A 338 -15.28 -13.50 9.95
C ALA A 338 -15.43 -14.65 8.94
N THR A 339 -14.43 -14.89 8.09
CA THR A 339 -14.40 -16.05 7.19
C THR A 339 -14.50 -17.36 7.95
N ALA A 340 -13.64 -17.56 8.94
CA ALA A 340 -13.63 -18.77 9.76
C ALA A 340 -14.98 -18.94 10.48
N ALA A 341 -15.50 -17.87 11.10
CA ALA A 341 -16.76 -17.91 11.82
C ALA A 341 -17.94 -18.27 10.91
N GLY A 342 -18.05 -17.63 9.74
CA GLY A 342 -19.11 -17.91 8.77
C GLY A 342 -19.02 -19.33 8.19
N VAL A 343 -17.83 -19.80 7.83
CA VAL A 343 -17.61 -21.17 7.33
C VAL A 343 -17.98 -22.22 8.38
N LEU A 344 -17.57 -22.04 9.63
CA LEU A 344 -17.91 -22.97 10.71
C LEU A 344 -19.42 -23.06 10.94
N ARG A 345 -20.12 -21.92 10.88
CA ARG A 345 -21.58 -21.86 11.04
C ARG A 345 -22.32 -22.52 9.87
N LEU A 346 -21.90 -22.25 8.63
CA LEU A 346 -22.44 -22.92 7.44
C LEU A 346 -22.24 -24.44 7.50
N HIS A 347 -21.05 -24.87 7.94
CA HIS A 347 -20.74 -26.29 8.10
C HIS A 347 -21.63 -26.95 9.17
N ALA A 348 -21.83 -26.30 10.31
CA ALA A 348 -22.72 -26.79 11.36
C ALA A 348 -24.18 -26.90 10.88
N ALA A 349 -24.67 -25.90 10.13
CA ALA A 349 -26.02 -25.91 9.55
C ALA A 349 -26.22 -27.07 8.57
N SER A 350 -25.25 -27.33 7.68
CA SER A 350 -25.31 -28.44 6.72
C SER A 350 -25.39 -29.82 7.40
N ARG A 351 -24.69 -29.99 8.53
CA ARG A 351 -24.74 -31.22 9.33
C ARG A 351 -26.05 -31.41 10.09
N ALA A 352 -26.70 -30.32 10.49
CA ALA A 352 -28.01 -30.39 11.12
C ALA A 352 -29.09 -30.80 10.10
N ALA A 353 -29.06 -30.22 8.90
CA ALA A 353 -30.00 -30.55 7.83
C ALA A 353 -29.95 -32.04 7.41
N THR A 354 -28.75 -32.63 7.39
CA THR A 354 -28.56 -34.05 7.04
C THR A 354 -28.97 -35.04 8.14
N ARG A 355 -29.21 -34.58 9.38
CA ARG A 355 -29.63 -35.44 10.51
C ARG A 355 -31.14 -35.54 10.69
N VAL A 356 -31.93 -34.70 10.01
CA VAL A 356 -33.39 -34.80 10.04
C VAL A 356 -33.80 -35.93 9.09
N PRO A 357 -34.39 -37.04 9.57
CA PRO A 357 -34.90 -38.07 8.68
C PRO A 357 -36.03 -37.48 7.85
N THR A 358 -35.98 -37.67 6.52
CA THR A 358 -37.15 -37.45 5.67
C THR A 358 -38.26 -38.43 6.09
N PRO A 359 -39.51 -37.97 6.22
CA PRO A 359 -40.64 -38.78 6.69
C PRO A 359 -40.94 -39.97 5.78
#